data_AF-A0A0K1Q6C3-F1
#
_entry.id   AF-A0A0K1Q6C3-F1
#
_cell.length_a   1.000
_cell.length_b   1.000
_cell.length_c   1.000
_cell.angle_alpha   90.00
_cell.angle_beta   90.00
_cell.angle_gamma   90.00
#
_symmetry.space_group_name_H-M   'P 1'
#
loop_
_entity.id
_entity.type
_entity.pdbx_description
1 polymer ?
#
loop_
_entity_poly.entity_id
_entity_poly.type
_entity_poly.pdbx_seq_one_letter_code
_entity_poly.pdbx_strand_id
1 'polypeptide(L)' 'MILEFAIAADGSVRVSWPPVRPSGIDEYDRNCADAIRRAGPFEPLPAALRADGRSVLRIRAPITEDNRIIK' A
#
# COMPACT_ATOMS: atom_id res chain seq x y z
N MET A 1 -8.43 6.11 5.83
CA MET A 1 -7.00 6.54 5.99
C MET A 1 -6.32 6.71 4.62
N ILE A 2 -5.06 7.13 4.60
CA ILE A 2 -4.18 7.05 3.42
C ILE A 2 -2.87 6.37 3.83
N LEU A 3 -2.58 5.21 3.23
CA LEU A 3 -1.30 4.52 3.35
C LEU A 3 -0.43 4.79 2.12
N GLU A 4 0.89 4.85 2.33
CA GLU A 4 1.86 4.90 1.24
C GLU A 4 2.73 3.65 1.30
N PHE A 5 2.95 3.03 0.14
CA PHE A 5 3.86 1.90 0.03
C PHE A 5 4.53 1.87 -1.34
N ALA A 6 5.65 1.16 -1.40
CA ALA A 6 6.45 1.01 -2.60
C ALA A 6 6.53 -0.46 -2.99
N ILE A 7 6.32 -0.76 -4.27
CA ILE A 7 6.57 -2.08 -4.87
C ILE A 7 7.81 -1.95 -5.74
N ALA A 8 8.83 -2.76 -5.48
CA ALA A 8 10.05 -2.82 -6.29
C ALA A 8 9.86 -3.72 -7.52
N ALA A 9 10.79 -3.64 -8.47
CA ALA A 9 10.74 -4.41 -9.72
C ALA A 9 10.70 -5.94 -9.52
N ASP A 10 11.19 -6.42 -8.39
CA ASP A 10 11.18 -7.83 -7.97
C ASP A 10 9.87 -8.25 -7.26
N GLY A 11 8.91 -7.34 -7.13
CA GLY A 11 7.65 -7.58 -6.42
C GLY A 11 7.72 -7.38 -4.91
N SER A 12 8.89 -7.06 -4.34
CA SER A 12 9.00 -6.78 -2.91
C SER A 12 8.26 -5.49 -2.54
N VAL A 13 7.61 -5.49 -1.37
CA VAL A 13 6.81 -4.36 -0.89
C VAL A 13 7.42 -3.73 0.36
N ARG A 14 7.37 -2.40 0.45
CA ARG A 14 7.70 -1.65 1.67
C ARG A 14 6.59 -0.66 1.97
N VAL A 15 5.98 -0.80 3.14
CA VAL A 15 4.94 0.13 3.63
C VAL A 15 5.59 1.25 4.43
N SER A 16 5.34 2.50 4.03
CA SER A 16 5.75 3.69 4.78
C SER A 16 4.90 3.82 6.04
N TRP A 17 5.53 4.14 7.17
CA TRP A 17 4.87 4.31 8.46
C TRP A 17 5.46 5.53 9.21
N PRO A 18 4.64 6.37 9.88
CA PRO A 18 3.19 6.28 10.04
C PRO A 18 2.40 6.53 8.74
N PRO A 19 1.08 6.25 8.71
CA PRO A 19 0.22 6.57 7.57
C PRO A 19 0.33 8.05 7.17
N VAL A 20 0.23 8.35 5.87
CA VAL A 20 0.18 9.75 5.37
C VAL A 20 -1.00 10.51 5.97
N ARG A 21 -2.12 9.81 6.15
CA ARG A 21 -3.27 10.30 6.92
C ARG A 21 -3.83 9.13 7.72
N PRO A 22 -3.72 9.13 9.07
CA PRO A 22 -4.26 8.05 9.89
C PRO A 22 -5.79 7.97 9.78
N SER A 23 -6.37 6.82 10.13
CA SER A 23 -7.83 6.71 10.28
C SER A 23 -8.34 7.34 11.59
N GLY A 24 -7.47 7.47 12.59
CA GLY A 24 -7.85 7.76 13.98
C GLY A 24 -7.96 6.49 14.85
N ILE A 25 -7.87 5.29 14.25
CA ILE A 25 -7.87 4.00 14.95
C ILE A 25 -6.54 3.30 14.63
N ASP A 26 -5.61 3.33 15.58
CA ASP A 26 -4.24 2.84 15.41
C ASP A 26 -4.15 1.33 15.10
N GLU A 27 -5.02 0.53 15.71
CA GLU A 27 -5.13 -0.91 15.40
C GLU A 27 -5.57 -1.16 13.95
N TYR A 28 -6.53 -0.37 13.46
CA TYR A 28 -7.01 -0.48 12.08
C TYR A 28 -5.91 -0.11 11.08
N ASP A 29 -5.21 1.00 11.33
CA ASP A 29 -4.11 1.45 10.47
C ASP A 29 -2.98 0.39 10.41
N ARG A 30 -2.64 -0.22 11.55
CA ARG A 30 -1.67 -1.32 11.62
C ARG A 30 -2.13 -2.55 10.84
N ASN A 31 -3.39 -2.98 11.04
CA ASN A 31 -3.93 -4.15 10.38
C ASN A 31 -3.88 -4.03 8.85
N CYS A 32 -4.20 -2.85 8.30
CA CYS A 32 -4.08 -2.63 6.87
C CYS A 32 -2.62 -2.54 6.39
N ALA A 33 -1.72 -1.92 7.15
CA ALA A 33 -0.30 -1.91 6.82
C ALA A 33 0.27 -3.35 6.78
N ASP A 34 -0.10 -4.18 7.74
CA ASP A 34 0.30 -5.59 7.80
C ASP A 34 -0.34 -6.42 6.68
N ALA A 35 -1.59 -6.16 6.31
CA ALA A 35 -2.22 -6.80 5.16
C ALA A 35 -1.44 -6.52 3.87
N ILE A 36 -1.00 -5.27 3.64
CA ILE A 36 -0.18 -4.91 2.47
C ILE A 36 1.18 -5.63 2.52
N ARG A 37 1.83 -5.68 3.68
CA ARG A 37 3.11 -6.40 3.85
C ARG A 37 2.97 -7.89 3.54
N ARG A 38 1.89 -8.52 4.02
CA ARG A 38 1.61 -9.96 3.84
C ARG A 38 1.14 -10.32 2.43
N ALA A 39 0.57 -9.37 1.69
CA ALA A 39 0.18 -9.58 0.31
C ALA A 39 1.38 -9.69 -0.66
N GLY A 40 2.58 -9.30 -0.20
CA GLY A 40 3.80 -9.50 -0.96
C GLY A 40 4.25 -10.97 -1.02
N PRO A 41 5.04 -11.35 -2.04
CA PRO A 41 5.48 -10.50 -3.15
C PRO A 41 4.33 -10.23 -4.15
N PHE A 42 4.30 -9.01 -4.68
CA PHE A 42 3.38 -8.63 -5.76
C PHE A 42 3.93 -9.08 -7.11
N GLU A 43 3.08 -9.06 -8.12
CA GLU A 43 3.54 -9.22 -9.50
C GLU A 43 4.62 -8.17 -9.83
N PRO A 44 5.65 -8.56 -10.59
CA PRO A 44 6.71 -7.65 -10.98
C PRO A 44 6.14 -6.48 -11.78
N LEU A 45 6.83 -5.33 -11.71
CA LEU A 45 6.37 -4.12 -12.40
C LEU A 45 6.16 -4.38 -13.90
N PRO A 46 5.05 -3.88 -14.48
CA PRO A 46 4.77 -4.00 -15.90
C PRO A 46 5.98 -3.62 -16.75
N ALA A 47 6.23 -4.40 -17.82
CA ALA A 47 7.40 -4.22 -18.68
C ALA A 47 7.51 -2.79 -19.24
N ALA A 48 6.38 -2.13 -19.53
CA ALA A 48 6.34 -0.74 -19.98
C ALA A 48 6.96 0.22 -18.95
N LEU A 49 6.64 0.07 -17.65
CA LEU A 49 7.22 0.91 -16.60
C LEU A 49 8.72 0.63 -16.41
N ARG A 50 9.15 -0.63 -16.58
CA ARG A 50 10.56 -1.00 -16.52
C ARG A 50 11.35 -0.46 -17.71
N ALA A 51 10.76 -0.44 -18.91
CA ALA A 51 11.36 0.14 -20.11
C ALA A 51 11.59 1.66 -19.97
N ASP A 52 10.71 2.35 -19.24
CA ASP A 52 10.89 3.76 -18.86
C ASP A 52 11.91 3.96 -17.71
N GLY A 53 12.68 2.92 -17.36
CA GLY A 53 13.71 2.96 -16.32
C GLY A 53 13.19 2.92 -14.88
N ARG A 54 11.89 2.64 -14.65
CA ARG A 54 11.35 2.57 -13.29
C ARG A 54 11.68 1.24 -12.62
N SER A 55 12.34 1.33 -11.47
CA SER A 55 12.65 0.18 -10.60
C SER A 55 11.72 0.05 -9.40
N VAL A 56 10.93 1.08 -9.11
CA VAL A 56 10.02 1.14 -7.96
C VAL A 56 8.75 1.91 -8.35
N LEU A 57 7.59 1.36 -7.98
CA LEU A 57 6.31 2.05 -8.05
C LEU A 57 5.89 2.49 -6.65
N ARG A 58 5.73 3.79 -6.45
CA ARG A 58 5.18 4.36 -5.21
C ARG A 58 3.68 4.53 -5.35
N ILE A 59 2.93 4.00 -4.40
CA ILE A 59 1.47 4.01 -4.38
C ILE A 59 1.00 4.75 -3.13
N ARG A 60 0.13 5.74 -3.32
CA ARG A 60 -0.68 6.32 -2.24
C ARG A 60 -2.08 5.75 -2.34
N ALA A 61 -2.43 4.92 -1.37
CA ALA A 61 -3.71 4.22 -1.32
C ALA A 61 -4.65 4.91 -0.33
N PRO A 62 -5.65 5.69 -0.81
CA PRO A 62 -6.76 6.09 0.02
C PRO A 62 -7.61 4.85 0.33
N ILE A 63 -7.67 4.48 1.60
CA ILE A 63 -8.51 3.40 2.08
C ILE A 63 -9.76 4.04 2.66
N THR A 64 -10.86 3.91 1.92
CA THR A 64 -12.21 4.32 2.31
C THR A 64 -12.95 3.10 2.82
N GLU A 65 -13.41 3.14 4.06
CA GLU A 65 -14.39 2.18 4.55
C GLU A 65 -15.79 2.64 4.13
N ASP A 66 -16.53 1.78 3.45
CA ASP A 66 -17.98 1.88 3.37
C ASP A 66 -18.54 0.98 4.47
N ASN A 67 -18.52 1.47 5.70
CA ASN A 67 -18.83 0.66 6.88
C ASN A 67 -20.35 0.49 7.00
N ARG A 68 -20.91 -0.50 6.30
CA ARG A 68 -22.36 -0.79 6.23
C ARG A 68 -23.02 -1.21 7.55
N ILE A 69 -22.27 -1.28 8.65
CA ILE A 69 -22.75 -1.71 9.97
C ILE A 69 -23.28 -0.52 10.79
N ILE A 70 -22.91 0.72 10.46
CA ILE A 70 -23.40 1.91 11.16
C ILE A 70 -24.32 2.67 10.19
N LYS A 71 -25.63 2.52 10.39
CA LYS A 71 -26.68 3.39 9.84
C LYS A 71 -27.09 4.42 10.89
#